data_AF-A0A4U1IUI2-F1
#
_entry.id   AF-A0A4U1IUI2-F1
#
_cell.length_a   1.000
_cell.length_b   1.000
_cell.length_c   1.000
_cell.angle_alpha   90.00
_cell.angle_beta   90.00
_cell.angle_gamma   90.00
#
_symmetry.space_group_name_H-M   'P 1'
#
loop_
_entity.id
_entity.type
_entity.pdbx_description
1 polymer ?
#
loop_
_entity_poly.entity_id
_entity_poly.type
_entity_poly.pdbx_seq_one_letter_code
_entity_poly.pdbx_strand_id
1 'polypeptide(L)'
;MDAFVRERSVVIRSLMRRMRHGGLGLVLGLVACGGAASDAGGGNTVPTTPGPGAAAKGGEEVGGDKVPGDAIPKAPESQKPNRCAKGGPFPPLSATPKPATEPKPLACRPKDTAAERSITADMRAQYKPTRPGSTVEVSFGCDGLDQPITKLVYEHGAGHGNQLEIVQISRSDPADASYDVIGIRESSPFVSNPKMPPFQVLRAKISTDAVAAKMPSVRAALHTTIREILPKSGLTGLAAFGSSSSMHVLVRLEDAAGRAVEKKYSDSIGSDGQGRYLPLQRAGAEIGQLVDKLSWQEGPASGDVLKLFEERFLAAMVESAEPGAWWVRAAHLQLASLAGARALVPSILEWLGAPRPEGRIDAWQRQQEAATATLADLTGWDPRKDEKGAARPIEAAARDFVAECGKVSPPAR
;
A
#
# COMPACT_ATOMS: atom_id res chain seq x y z
N MET A 1 11.72 14.17 -26.15
CA MET A 1 11.18 12.84 -25.78
C MET A 1 11.96 11.67 -26.38
N ASP A 2 12.83 11.85 -27.38
CA ASP A 2 13.63 10.76 -27.98
C ASP A 2 14.96 10.40 -27.27
N ALA A 3 15.36 11.15 -26.24
CA ALA A 3 16.57 10.84 -25.46
C ALA A 3 16.32 9.77 -24.36
N PHE A 4 15.07 9.62 -23.90
CA PHE A 4 14.73 8.78 -22.75
C PHE A 4 14.56 7.28 -23.11
N VAL A 5 14.30 6.97 -24.38
CA VAL A 5 14.15 5.58 -24.86
C VAL A 5 15.50 4.92 -25.17
N ARG A 6 16.56 5.70 -25.42
CA ARG A 6 17.90 5.16 -25.74
C ARG A 6 18.68 4.64 -24.53
N GLU A 7 18.43 5.15 -23.32
CA GLU A 7 19.15 4.71 -22.11
C GLU A 7 18.75 3.32 -21.61
N ARG A 8 17.47 2.92 -21.76
CA ARG A 8 17.00 1.58 -21.37
C ARG A 8 17.58 0.45 -22.24
N SER A 9 17.91 0.73 -23.50
CA SER A 9 18.49 -0.28 -24.41
C SER A 9 19.97 -0.59 -24.11
N VAL A 10 20.70 0.30 -23.45
CA VAL A 10 22.13 0.10 -23.13
C VAL A 10 22.29 -0.76 -21.87
N VAL A 11 21.41 -0.59 -20.87
CA VAL A 11 21.45 -1.38 -19.62
C VAL A 11 21.08 -2.85 -19.86
N ILE A 12 20.09 -3.12 -20.72
CA ILE A 12 19.70 -4.50 -21.07
C ILE A 12 20.79 -5.20 -21.92
N ARG A 13 21.47 -4.48 -22.82
CA ARG A 13 22.60 -5.04 -23.59
C ARG A 13 23.84 -5.31 -22.74
N SER A 14 24.06 -4.55 -21.66
CA SER A 14 25.16 -4.79 -20.72
C SER A 14 24.92 -6.04 -19.87
N LEU A 15 23.67 -6.31 -19.47
CA LEU A 15 23.30 -7.54 -18.75
C LEU A 15 23.43 -8.79 -19.62
N MET A 16 23.06 -8.72 -20.91
CA MET A 16 23.18 -9.88 -21.82
C MET A 16 24.63 -10.16 -22.27
N ARG A 17 25.53 -9.18 -22.28
CA ARG A 17 26.95 -9.42 -22.61
C ARG A 17 27.71 -10.17 -21.51
N ARG A 18 27.29 -10.06 -20.24
CA ARG A 18 27.93 -10.77 -19.12
C ARG A 18 27.49 -12.23 -18.97
N MET A 19 26.40 -12.66 -19.61
CA MET A 19 25.95 -14.05 -19.61
C MET A 19 26.62 -14.94 -20.69
N ARG A 20 27.54 -14.40 -21.50
CA ARG A 20 28.22 -15.15 -22.58
C ARG A 20 29.50 -15.89 -22.16
N HIS A 21 29.92 -15.86 -20.90
CA HIS A 21 31.15 -16.55 -20.43
C HIS A 21 30.93 -17.58 -19.31
N GLY A 22 29.69 -17.93 -18.98
CA GLY A 22 29.37 -19.07 -18.13
C GLY A 22 28.75 -20.18 -18.97
N GLY A 23 29.53 -21.19 -19.33
CA GLY A 23 29.03 -22.37 -20.03
C GLY A 23 28.08 -23.14 -19.13
N LEU A 24 26.78 -23.05 -19.42
CA LEU A 24 25.80 -24.08 -19.07
C LEU A 24 24.67 -23.99 -20.11
N GLY A 25 24.54 -25.03 -20.93
CA GLY A 25 23.56 -25.10 -22.00
C GLY A 25 22.14 -25.13 -21.45
N LEU A 26 21.33 -24.13 -21.85
CA LEU A 26 19.88 -24.20 -21.75
C LEU A 26 19.32 -24.29 -23.17
N VAL A 27 18.80 -25.45 -23.54
CA VAL A 27 18.07 -25.68 -24.79
C VAL A 27 16.69 -25.05 -24.63
N LEU A 28 16.46 -23.92 -25.30
CA LEU A 28 15.13 -23.34 -25.49
C LEU A 28 14.63 -23.75 -26.87
N GLY A 29 13.73 -24.74 -26.89
CA GLY A 29 12.97 -25.12 -28.07
C GLY A 29 11.98 -24.02 -28.45
N LEU A 30 12.24 -23.34 -29.55
CA LEU A 30 11.30 -22.46 -30.24
C LEU A 30 10.30 -23.33 -31.01
N VAL A 31 9.07 -23.43 -30.50
CA VAL A 31 7.93 -23.91 -31.30
C VAL A 31 7.38 -22.73 -32.07
N ALA A 32 7.56 -22.77 -33.38
CA ALA A 32 6.88 -21.92 -34.34
C ALA A 32 5.50 -22.51 -34.64
N CYS A 33 4.45 -21.70 -34.55
CA CYS A 33 3.20 -21.97 -35.26
C CYS A 33 2.80 -20.73 -36.04
N GLY A 34 2.87 -20.87 -37.37
CA GLY A 34 2.31 -19.96 -38.35
C GLY A 34 0.78 -20.03 -38.39
N GLY A 35 0.19 -19.01 -38.99
CA GLY A 35 -1.24 -18.72 -38.96
C GLY A 35 -2.12 -19.59 -39.87
N ALA A 36 -3.42 -19.39 -39.72
CA ALA A 36 -4.42 -19.55 -40.75
C ALA A 36 -5.62 -18.66 -40.43
N ALA A 37 -6.06 -17.90 -41.43
CA ALA A 37 -7.30 -17.13 -41.42
C ALA A 37 -8.52 -18.04 -41.53
N SER A 38 -9.65 -17.63 -40.95
CA SER A 38 -10.99 -18.12 -41.33
C SER A 38 -12.03 -17.05 -40.97
N ASP A 39 -12.70 -16.56 -42.00
CA ASP A 39 -13.96 -15.81 -41.94
C ASP A 39 -15.10 -16.71 -41.43
N ALA A 40 -15.97 -16.15 -40.59
CA ALA A 40 -17.41 -16.39 -40.45
C ALA A 40 -17.86 -15.56 -39.24
N GLY A 41 -18.75 -14.58 -39.36
CA GLY A 41 -20.14 -14.78 -39.77
C GLY A 41 -20.97 -15.12 -38.53
N GLY A 42 -21.55 -14.12 -37.87
CA GLY A 42 -22.42 -14.34 -36.70
C GLY A 42 -22.89 -13.03 -36.10
N GLY A 43 -24.04 -12.56 -36.58
CA GLY A 43 -24.68 -11.34 -36.09
C GLY A 43 -25.17 -11.49 -34.65
N ASN A 44 -24.96 -10.46 -33.84
CA ASN A 44 -25.65 -10.30 -32.56
C ASN A 44 -26.73 -9.24 -32.71
N THR A 45 -27.96 -9.72 -32.60
CA THR A 45 -29.20 -8.99 -32.44
C THR A 45 -29.22 -8.25 -31.11
N VAL A 46 -29.58 -6.96 -31.16
CA VAL A 46 -29.88 -6.13 -30.00
C VAL A 46 -31.36 -6.39 -29.63
N PRO A 47 -31.69 -6.79 -28.39
CA PRO A 47 -33.06 -6.73 -27.92
C PRO A 47 -33.35 -5.31 -27.42
N THR A 48 -34.04 -4.55 -28.25
CA THR A 48 -34.78 -3.34 -27.86
C THR A 48 -36.04 -3.78 -27.12
N THR A 49 -36.30 -3.25 -25.92
CA THR A 49 -37.55 -3.47 -25.18
C THR A 49 -38.08 -2.12 -24.69
N PRO A 50 -39.41 -1.90 -24.68
CA PRO A 50 -40.03 -0.61 -24.90
C PRO A 50 -40.22 0.20 -23.61
N GLY A 51 -40.38 1.52 -23.79
CA GLY A 51 -40.62 2.46 -22.73
C GLY A 51 -42.04 2.41 -22.14
N PRO A 52 -42.24 2.98 -20.95
CA PRO A 52 -43.49 3.56 -20.51
C PRO A 52 -43.43 5.08 -20.83
N GLY A 53 -44.43 5.71 -21.43
CA GLY A 53 -45.82 5.72 -21.00
C GLY A 53 -46.16 7.20 -20.79
N ALA A 54 -46.91 7.76 -21.75
CA ALA A 54 -47.35 9.15 -21.71
C ALA A 54 -48.24 9.38 -20.48
N ALA A 55 -47.82 10.28 -19.60
CA ALA A 55 -48.65 10.79 -18.51
C ALA A 55 -49.32 12.10 -18.95
N ALA A 56 -50.64 12.11 -18.79
CA ALA A 56 -51.55 13.18 -19.14
C ALA A 56 -51.24 14.50 -18.42
N LYS A 57 -51.33 15.61 -19.16
CA LYS A 57 -51.47 16.96 -18.62
C LYS A 57 -52.96 17.30 -18.57
N GLY A 58 -53.48 17.60 -17.39
CA GLY A 58 -54.82 18.17 -17.18
C GLY A 58 -55.21 18.22 -15.70
N GLY A 59 -55.70 19.38 -15.24
CA GLY A 59 -56.17 19.63 -13.86
C GLY A 59 -55.40 20.79 -13.22
N GLU A 60 -55.66 22.05 -13.57
CA GLU A 60 -56.72 22.92 -13.01
C GLU A 60 -56.32 23.49 -11.63
N GLU A 61 -55.89 24.75 -11.65
CA GLU A 61 -55.61 25.59 -10.48
C GLU A 61 -56.91 25.85 -9.72
N VAL A 62 -57.02 25.31 -8.50
CA VAL A 62 -57.99 25.77 -7.51
C VAL A 62 -57.24 26.56 -6.44
N GLY A 63 -57.53 27.85 -6.37
CA GLY A 63 -57.07 28.74 -5.33
C GLY A 63 -57.59 28.29 -3.96
N GLY A 64 -56.65 28.07 -3.04
CA GLY A 64 -56.92 27.77 -1.63
C GLY A 64 -56.27 28.83 -0.74
N ASP A 65 -57.07 29.32 0.20
CA ASP A 65 -56.81 30.43 1.11
C ASP A 65 -55.49 30.36 1.88
N LYS A 66 -54.88 31.55 2.08
CA LYS A 66 -53.80 31.79 3.02
C LYS A 66 -54.25 31.48 4.45
N VAL A 67 -53.91 30.29 4.93
CA VAL A 67 -53.86 30.00 6.37
C VAL A 67 -52.62 30.71 6.95
N PRO A 68 -52.74 31.50 8.04
CA PRO A 68 -51.58 32.06 8.72
C PRO A 68 -50.72 30.91 9.24
N GLY A 69 -49.48 30.84 8.74
CA GLY A 69 -48.54 29.77 9.07
C GLY A 69 -48.17 29.78 10.54
N ASP A 70 -48.80 28.90 11.31
CA ASP A 70 -48.27 28.45 12.58
C ASP A 70 -46.85 27.93 12.34
N ALA A 71 -45.88 28.60 12.98
CA ALA A 71 -44.48 28.26 12.89
C ALA A 71 -44.29 26.83 13.38
N ILE A 72 -44.15 25.89 12.45
CA ILE A 72 -43.72 24.51 12.74
C ILE A 72 -42.44 24.64 13.56
N PRO A 73 -42.41 24.19 14.84
CA PRO A 73 -41.23 24.30 15.66
C PRO A 73 -40.10 23.58 14.93
N LYS A 74 -39.04 24.33 14.58
CA LYS A 74 -37.80 23.74 14.05
C LYS A 74 -37.38 22.68 15.06
N ALA A 75 -37.30 21.43 14.58
CA ALA A 75 -36.77 20.34 15.39
C ALA A 75 -35.47 20.82 16.06
N PRO A 76 -35.29 20.58 17.36
CA PRO A 76 -34.09 20.99 18.07
C PRO A 76 -32.87 20.48 17.30
N GLU A 77 -31.83 21.30 17.23
CA GLU A 77 -30.66 21.05 16.37
C GLU A 77 -29.97 19.70 16.67
N SER A 78 -30.21 19.15 17.86
CA SER A 78 -29.83 17.80 18.30
C SER A 78 -30.53 16.64 17.57
N GLN A 79 -31.58 16.89 16.78
CA GLN A 79 -32.34 15.87 16.04
C GLN A 79 -32.01 15.80 14.55
N LYS A 80 -31.17 16.71 14.03
CA LYS A 80 -30.74 16.62 12.62
C LYS A 80 -29.86 15.37 12.43
N PRO A 81 -30.12 14.52 11.43
CA PRO A 81 -29.26 13.36 11.15
C PRO A 81 -27.83 13.82 10.91
N ASN A 82 -26.87 13.21 11.61
CA ASN A 82 -25.46 13.50 11.43
C ASN A 82 -25.07 13.26 9.96
N ARG A 83 -24.52 14.27 9.30
CA ARG A 83 -24.24 14.22 7.85
C ARG A 83 -23.21 13.14 7.48
N CYS A 84 -22.35 12.75 8.42
CA CYS A 84 -21.31 11.75 8.21
C CYS A 84 -21.79 10.30 8.39
N ALA A 85 -22.97 10.10 8.98
CA ALA A 85 -23.52 8.80 9.31
C ALA A 85 -24.78 8.47 8.49
N LYS A 86 -24.87 8.94 7.24
CA LYS A 86 -25.99 8.63 6.34
C LYS A 86 -26.24 7.12 6.18
N GLY A 87 -25.18 6.32 6.23
CA GLY A 87 -25.23 4.86 6.21
C GLY A 87 -25.22 4.20 7.60
N GLY A 88 -25.68 4.88 8.64
CA GLY A 88 -25.63 4.42 10.02
C GLY A 88 -24.30 4.71 10.73
N PRO A 89 -24.19 4.31 12.02
CA PRO A 89 -22.99 4.51 12.84
C PRO A 89 -21.76 3.85 12.20
N PHE A 90 -20.58 4.37 12.49
CA PHE A 90 -19.34 3.77 11.99
C PHE A 90 -19.13 2.39 12.63
N PRO A 91 -18.74 1.37 11.84
CA PRO A 91 -18.40 0.07 12.39
C PRO A 91 -17.25 0.20 13.41
N PRO A 92 -17.23 -0.63 14.47
CA PRO A 92 -16.06 -0.69 15.34
C PRO A 92 -14.85 -1.18 14.54
N LEU A 93 -13.67 -0.66 14.88
CA LEU A 93 -12.43 -1.23 14.37
C LEU A 93 -12.30 -2.67 14.86
N SER A 94 -11.92 -3.57 13.97
CA SER A 94 -11.58 -4.93 14.35
C SER A 94 -10.38 -4.88 15.30
N ALA A 95 -10.59 -5.16 16.58
CA ALA A 95 -9.48 -5.24 17.53
C ALA A 95 -8.57 -6.40 17.14
N THR A 96 -7.31 -6.12 16.83
CA THR A 96 -6.29 -7.17 16.75
C THR A 96 -6.03 -7.63 18.19
N PRO A 97 -6.20 -8.93 18.50
CA PRO A 97 -5.87 -9.44 19.83
C PRO A 97 -4.40 -9.12 20.13
N LYS A 98 -4.16 -8.30 21.15
CA LYS A 98 -2.80 -8.13 21.66
C LYS A 98 -2.41 -9.47 22.28
N PRO A 99 -1.25 -10.07 21.95
CA PRO A 99 -0.81 -11.28 22.62
C PRO A 99 -0.77 -11.03 24.14
N ALA A 100 -1.35 -11.96 24.90
CA ALA A 100 -1.50 -11.84 26.35
C ALA A 100 -0.15 -11.76 27.07
N THR A 101 0.94 -12.19 26.43
CA THR A 101 2.29 -12.10 26.95
C THR A 101 3.25 -11.93 25.79
N GLU A 102 4.23 -11.02 25.93
CA GLU A 102 5.31 -10.89 24.97
C GLU A 102 6.16 -12.18 25.00
N PRO A 103 6.41 -12.81 23.85
CA PRO A 103 7.16 -14.07 23.82
C PRO A 103 8.60 -13.85 24.29
N LYS A 104 9.12 -14.81 25.06
CA LYS A 104 10.49 -14.75 25.57
C LYS A 104 11.50 -14.70 24.42
N PRO A 105 12.53 -13.83 24.49
CA PRO A 105 13.63 -13.84 23.53
C PRO A 105 14.33 -15.20 23.48
N LEU A 106 14.75 -15.61 22.30
CA LEU A 106 15.48 -16.85 22.07
C LEU A 106 16.96 -16.61 21.82
N ALA A 107 17.74 -17.68 21.93
CA ALA A 107 19.10 -17.70 21.39
C ALA A 107 19.08 -17.48 19.87
N CYS A 108 20.12 -16.85 19.36
CA CYS A 108 20.25 -16.62 17.92
C CYS A 108 20.34 -17.94 17.17
N ARG A 109 19.60 -18.05 16.06
CA ARG A 109 19.73 -19.20 15.17
C ARG A 109 21.12 -19.28 14.55
N PRO A 110 21.56 -20.50 14.19
CA PRO A 110 22.72 -20.68 13.34
C PRO A 110 22.59 -19.89 12.04
N LYS A 111 23.69 -19.30 11.61
CA LYS A 111 23.76 -18.50 10.38
C LYS A 111 23.59 -19.37 9.14
N ASP A 112 22.76 -18.92 8.20
CA ASP A 112 22.72 -19.51 6.86
C ASP A 112 23.86 -18.94 6.02
N THR A 113 25.01 -19.62 6.03
CA THR A 113 26.23 -19.11 5.36
C THR A 113 26.09 -18.96 3.86
N ALA A 114 25.15 -19.67 3.21
CA ALA A 114 24.93 -19.56 1.77
C ALA A 114 24.11 -18.31 1.45
N ALA A 115 23.01 -18.08 2.18
CA ALA A 115 22.21 -16.87 2.08
C ALA A 115 23.02 -15.62 2.42
N GLU A 116 23.79 -15.64 3.53
CA GLU A 116 24.63 -14.52 3.95
C GLU A 116 25.71 -14.16 2.92
N ARG A 117 26.34 -15.17 2.30
CA ARG A 117 27.31 -14.95 1.21
C ARG A 117 26.67 -14.33 -0.03
N SER A 118 25.50 -14.83 -0.43
CA SER A 118 24.75 -14.29 -1.58
C SER A 118 24.35 -12.83 -1.33
N ILE A 119 23.79 -12.52 -0.16
CA ILE A 119 23.39 -11.17 0.22
C ILE A 119 24.61 -10.25 0.30
N THR A 120 25.71 -10.70 0.90
CA THR A 120 26.95 -9.89 0.97
C THR A 120 27.44 -9.50 -0.42
N ALA A 121 27.45 -10.44 -1.37
CA ALA A 121 27.85 -10.17 -2.74
C ALA A 121 26.90 -9.17 -3.43
N ASP A 122 25.60 -9.36 -3.25
CA ASP A 122 24.56 -8.50 -3.82
C ASP A 122 24.62 -7.08 -3.26
N MET A 123 24.68 -6.93 -1.93
CA MET A 123 24.76 -5.63 -1.26
C MET A 123 26.02 -4.86 -1.69
N ARG A 124 27.18 -5.54 -1.77
CA ARG A 124 28.42 -4.90 -2.26
C ARG A 124 28.34 -4.49 -3.73
N ALA A 125 27.62 -5.25 -4.56
CA ALA A 125 27.46 -4.94 -5.97
C ALA A 125 26.49 -3.76 -6.21
N GLN A 126 25.44 -3.63 -5.38
CA GLN A 126 24.44 -2.59 -5.52
C GLN A 126 24.78 -1.29 -4.79
N TYR A 127 25.52 -1.36 -3.68
CA TYR A 127 25.85 -0.19 -2.87
C TYR A 127 26.70 0.80 -3.66
N LYS A 128 26.28 2.07 -3.66
CA LYS A 128 27.00 3.19 -4.26
C LYS A 128 27.66 4.01 -3.15
N PRO A 129 28.99 3.94 -2.99
CA PRO A 129 29.71 4.74 -2.01
C PRO A 129 29.35 6.23 -2.05
N THR A 130 29.12 6.81 -0.87
CA THR A 130 28.95 8.27 -0.72
C THR A 130 30.24 9.03 -1.01
N ARG A 131 31.40 8.35 -0.92
CA ARG A 131 32.71 8.92 -1.23
C ARG A 131 33.56 8.00 -2.10
N PRO A 132 34.35 8.55 -3.05
CA PRO A 132 35.33 7.77 -3.79
C PRO A 132 36.32 7.07 -2.85
N GLY A 133 36.57 5.78 -3.10
CA GLY A 133 37.51 4.98 -2.30
C GLY A 133 36.96 4.41 -1.00
N SER A 134 35.69 4.70 -0.63
CA SER A 134 35.06 3.97 0.48
C SER A 134 34.84 2.51 0.12
N THR A 135 34.82 1.67 1.15
CA THR A 135 34.45 0.25 1.04
C THR A 135 33.19 -0.02 1.84
N VAL A 136 32.61 -1.21 1.66
CA VAL A 136 31.36 -1.60 2.31
C VAL A 136 31.57 -2.85 3.15
N GLU A 137 31.24 -2.72 4.42
CA GLU A 137 31.12 -3.84 5.34
C GLU A 137 29.66 -4.27 5.44
N VAL A 138 29.44 -5.57 5.32
CA VAL A 138 28.12 -6.18 5.46
C VAL A 138 28.21 -7.15 6.63
N SER A 139 27.30 -7.00 7.59
CA SER A 139 27.20 -7.86 8.76
C SER A 139 25.77 -8.34 8.96
N PHE A 140 25.61 -9.42 9.72
CA PHE A 140 24.31 -10.06 9.99
C PHE A 140 24.09 -10.11 11.49
N GLY A 141 22.96 -9.55 11.93
CA GLY A 141 22.52 -9.55 13.31
C GLY A 141 21.94 -10.90 13.76
N CYS A 142 21.50 -10.92 15.02
CA CYS A 142 20.83 -12.08 15.60
C CYS A 142 19.45 -12.28 14.99
N ASP A 143 19.15 -13.53 14.63
CA ASP A 143 17.84 -13.97 14.20
C ASP A 143 17.17 -14.81 15.30
N GLY A 144 16.15 -14.22 15.93
CA GLY A 144 15.45 -14.77 17.08
C GLY A 144 14.16 -15.54 16.76
N LEU A 145 13.89 -15.86 15.49
CA LEU A 145 12.65 -16.57 15.09
C LEU A 145 12.89 -18.08 14.95
N ASP A 146 12.68 -18.92 15.97
CA ASP A 146 13.01 -20.37 15.86
C ASP A 146 11.96 -21.23 15.16
N GLN A 147 10.68 -20.86 15.23
CA GLN A 147 9.60 -21.65 14.68
C GLN A 147 9.44 -21.40 13.18
N PRO A 148 8.75 -22.31 12.47
CA PRO A 148 8.25 -22.00 11.15
C PRO A 148 7.46 -20.69 11.18
N ILE A 149 7.64 -19.88 10.14
CA ILE A 149 6.88 -18.63 10.00
C ILE A 149 5.39 -18.98 9.87
N THR A 150 4.54 -18.26 10.59
CA THR A 150 3.07 -18.42 10.54
C THR A 150 2.41 -17.22 9.91
N LYS A 151 3.05 -16.06 9.95
CA LYS A 151 2.57 -14.84 9.29
C LYS A 151 3.74 -14.05 8.71
N LEU A 152 3.58 -13.64 7.46
CA LEU A 152 4.43 -12.70 6.75
C LEU A 152 3.55 -11.57 6.26
N VAL A 153 3.91 -10.33 6.56
CA VAL A 153 3.28 -9.14 5.98
C VAL A 153 4.31 -8.43 5.12
N TYR A 154 3.90 -8.09 3.91
CA TYR A 154 4.71 -7.39 2.92
C TYR A 154 3.93 -6.17 2.44
N GLU A 155 4.56 -5.01 2.51
CA GLU A 155 4.07 -3.80 1.87
C GLU A 155 5.10 -3.31 0.87
N HIS A 156 4.62 -2.85 -0.28
CA HIS A 156 5.45 -2.27 -1.31
C HIS A 156 4.74 -1.10 -1.97
N GLY A 157 5.46 -0.01 -2.19
CA GLY A 157 4.91 1.15 -2.85
C GLY A 157 5.95 2.01 -3.55
N ALA A 158 5.48 2.83 -4.47
CA ALA A 158 6.28 3.78 -5.22
C ALA A 158 5.59 5.14 -5.28
N GLY A 159 6.29 6.19 -4.83
CA GLY A 159 5.71 7.53 -4.71
C GLY A 159 5.31 8.16 -6.05
N HIS A 160 6.04 7.88 -7.14
CA HIS A 160 5.74 8.45 -8.48
C HIS A 160 4.53 7.82 -9.19
N GLY A 161 3.82 6.89 -8.55
CA GLY A 161 2.56 6.35 -9.05
C GLY A 161 1.46 6.29 -8.00
N ASN A 162 1.70 6.81 -6.80
CA ASN A 162 0.88 6.59 -5.61
C ASN A 162 0.52 5.11 -5.41
N GLN A 163 1.43 4.20 -5.77
CA GLN A 163 1.16 2.77 -5.68
C GLN A 163 1.45 2.28 -4.27
N LEU A 164 0.52 1.51 -3.75
CA LEU A 164 0.67 0.78 -2.50
C LEU A 164 0.01 -0.58 -2.64
N GLU A 165 0.78 -1.61 -2.32
CA GLU A 165 0.35 -3.00 -2.24
C GLU A 165 0.63 -3.50 -0.83
N ILE A 166 -0.34 -4.18 -0.23
CA ILE A 166 -0.26 -4.81 1.09
C ILE A 166 -0.68 -6.26 0.94
N VAL A 167 0.19 -7.19 1.33
CA VAL A 167 -0.03 -8.63 1.25
C VAL A 167 0.28 -9.28 2.58
N GLN A 168 -0.58 -10.21 3.00
CA GLN A 168 -0.33 -11.13 4.09
C GLN A 168 -0.28 -12.55 3.55
N ILE A 169 0.77 -13.28 3.91
CA ILE A 169 0.91 -14.72 3.72
C ILE A 169 0.85 -15.34 5.11
N SER A 170 -0.19 -16.09 5.42
CA SER A 170 -0.42 -16.62 6.76
C SER A 170 -0.95 -18.04 6.76
N ARG A 171 -0.74 -18.76 7.85
CA ARG A 171 -1.36 -20.05 8.12
C ARG A 171 -1.73 -20.14 9.60
N SER A 172 -2.86 -20.75 9.87
CA SER A 172 -3.35 -20.91 11.25
C SER A 172 -2.71 -22.11 11.93
N ASP A 173 -2.49 -23.20 11.19
CA ASP A 173 -1.80 -24.38 11.69
C ASP A 173 -0.39 -24.49 11.05
N PRO A 174 0.70 -24.54 11.83
CA PRO A 174 2.04 -24.82 11.33
C PRO A 174 2.18 -26.14 10.55
N ALA A 175 1.26 -27.09 10.74
CA ALA A 175 1.19 -28.35 10.01
C ALA A 175 0.51 -28.23 8.63
N ASP A 176 -0.13 -27.10 8.31
CA ASP A 176 -0.79 -26.90 7.01
C ASP A 176 0.21 -26.97 5.86
N ALA A 177 -0.19 -27.66 4.78
CA ALA A 177 0.61 -27.81 3.56
C ALA A 177 0.67 -26.53 2.70
N SER A 178 -0.14 -25.52 3.05
CA SER A 178 -0.23 -24.26 2.33
C SER A 178 -0.44 -23.07 3.26
N TYR A 179 0.01 -21.90 2.83
CA TYR A 179 -0.37 -20.62 3.38
C TYR A 179 -1.55 -20.04 2.60
N ASP A 180 -2.47 -19.41 3.32
CA ASP A 180 -3.44 -18.50 2.74
C ASP A 180 -2.76 -17.16 2.44
N VAL A 181 -3.06 -16.61 1.27
CA VAL A 181 -2.57 -15.30 0.84
C VAL A 181 -3.74 -14.38 0.63
N ILE A 182 -3.73 -13.25 1.32
CA ILE A 182 -4.67 -12.17 1.11
C ILE A 182 -3.91 -10.88 0.82
N GLY A 183 -4.50 -10.01 0.02
CA GLY A 183 -3.86 -8.74 -0.28
C GLY A 183 -4.81 -7.71 -0.88
N ILE A 184 -4.33 -6.48 -0.90
CA ILE A 184 -5.03 -5.30 -1.37
C ILE A 184 -4.02 -4.37 -2.03
N ARG A 185 -4.39 -3.76 -3.16
CA ARG A 185 -3.52 -2.77 -3.79
C ARG A 185 -4.29 -1.68 -4.51
N GLU A 186 -3.66 -0.51 -4.53
CA GLU A 186 -3.99 0.53 -5.49
C GLU A 186 -3.30 0.22 -6.81
N SER A 187 -4.10 0.09 -7.86
CA SER A 187 -3.62 -0.10 -9.22
C SER A 187 -3.81 1.22 -9.96
N SER A 188 -2.87 2.14 -9.82
CA SER A 188 -2.88 3.36 -10.65
C SER A 188 -2.71 2.94 -12.11
N PRO A 189 -3.69 3.20 -13.00
CA PRO A 189 -3.56 2.86 -14.40
C PRO A 189 -2.41 3.70 -14.96
N PHE A 190 -1.25 3.09 -15.14
CA PHE A 190 -0.22 3.69 -15.96
C PHE A 190 -0.84 4.02 -17.32
N VAL A 191 -0.37 5.10 -17.97
CA VAL A 191 -0.78 5.44 -19.35
C VAL A 191 -0.65 4.23 -20.29
N SER A 192 0.27 3.30 -19.99
CA SER A 192 0.48 2.05 -20.73
C SER A 192 -0.56 0.95 -20.49
N ASN A 193 -1.37 1.01 -19.43
CA ASN A 193 -2.46 0.06 -19.19
C ASN A 193 -3.70 0.73 -18.57
N PRO A 194 -4.44 1.52 -19.37
CA PRO A 194 -5.61 2.27 -18.89
C PRO A 194 -6.79 1.38 -18.49
N LYS A 195 -6.73 0.07 -18.75
CA LYS A 195 -7.79 -0.89 -18.47
C LYS A 195 -7.65 -1.57 -17.11
N MET A 196 -6.57 -1.30 -16.36
CA MET A 196 -6.43 -1.85 -15.01
C MET A 196 -7.42 -1.15 -14.08
N PRO A 197 -8.23 -1.89 -13.30
CA PRO A 197 -9.11 -1.29 -12.31
C PRO A 197 -8.26 -0.55 -11.26
N PRO A 198 -8.73 0.58 -10.71
CA PRO A 198 -7.97 1.40 -9.75
C PRO A 198 -7.68 0.66 -8.43
N PHE A 199 -8.41 -0.41 -8.16
CA PHE A 199 -8.39 -1.16 -6.93
C PHE A 199 -8.47 -2.66 -7.21
N GLN A 200 -7.62 -3.43 -6.52
CA GLN A 200 -7.62 -4.88 -6.65
C GLN A 200 -7.41 -5.56 -5.30
N VAL A 201 -8.00 -6.75 -5.19
CA VAL A 201 -7.85 -7.65 -4.05
C VAL A 201 -7.19 -8.94 -4.50
N LEU A 202 -6.47 -9.58 -3.57
CA LEU A 202 -5.81 -10.85 -3.76
C LEU A 202 -6.36 -11.84 -2.75
N ARG A 203 -6.71 -13.04 -3.23
CA ARG A 203 -6.99 -14.24 -2.42
C ARG A 203 -6.40 -15.44 -3.13
N ALA A 204 -5.45 -16.12 -2.50
CA ALA A 204 -4.78 -17.27 -3.09
C ALA A 204 -4.26 -18.22 -2.01
N LYS A 205 -3.64 -19.33 -2.46
CA LYS A 205 -2.85 -20.22 -1.61
C LYS A 205 -1.47 -20.40 -2.21
N ILE A 206 -0.46 -20.54 -1.35
CA ILE A 206 0.92 -20.87 -1.74
C ILE A 206 1.38 -22.08 -0.92
N SER A 207 2.13 -23.00 -1.51
CA SER A 207 2.64 -24.17 -0.79
C SER A 207 3.64 -23.79 0.30
N THR A 208 3.66 -24.57 1.38
CA THR A 208 4.61 -24.37 2.49
C THR A 208 6.06 -24.44 2.01
N ASP A 209 6.37 -25.33 1.07
CA ASP A 209 7.72 -25.48 0.50
C ASP A 209 8.17 -24.23 -0.27
N ALA A 210 7.25 -23.59 -1.02
CA ALA A 210 7.58 -22.38 -1.77
C ALA A 210 7.93 -21.22 -0.81
N VAL A 211 7.20 -21.07 0.29
CA VAL A 211 7.51 -20.07 1.33
C VAL A 211 8.81 -20.43 2.03
N ALA A 212 8.97 -21.69 2.45
CA ALA A 212 10.17 -22.17 3.16
C ALA A 212 11.45 -21.98 2.33
N ALA A 213 11.39 -22.20 1.01
CA ALA A 213 12.51 -21.98 0.11
C ALA A 213 13.00 -20.51 0.08
N LYS A 214 12.14 -19.54 0.38
CA LYS A 214 12.50 -18.11 0.44
C LYS A 214 13.04 -17.66 1.78
N MET A 215 12.66 -18.35 2.86
CA MET A 215 12.91 -17.90 4.23
C MET A 215 14.39 -17.69 4.58
N PRO A 216 15.34 -18.53 4.16
CA PRO A 216 16.75 -18.26 4.43
C PRO A 216 17.24 -16.90 3.94
N SER A 217 16.89 -16.53 2.69
CA SER A 217 17.29 -15.27 2.09
C SER A 217 16.54 -14.08 2.71
N VAL A 218 15.21 -14.22 2.91
CA VAL A 218 14.41 -13.15 3.53
C VAL A 218 14.90 -12.87 4.96
N ARG A 219 15.06 -13.90 5.79
CA ARG A 219 15.49 -13.75 7.20
C ARG A 219 16.89 -13.13 7.27
N ALA A 220 17.86 -13.64 6.52
CA ALA A 220 19.20 -13.07 6.47
C ALA A 220 19.18 -11.58 6.01
N ALA A 221 18.35 -11.24 5.02
CA ALA A 221 18.22 -9.86 4.54
C ALA A 221 17.65 -8.92 5.62
N LEU A 222 16.63 -9.33 6.37
CA LEU A 222 16.06 -8.52 7.46
C LEU A 222 17.04 -8.26 8.62
N HIS A 223 18.02 -9.12 8.79
CA HIS A 223 19.08 -8.99 9.80
C HIS A 223 20.39 -8.42 9.25
N THR A 224 20.44 -8.06 7.96
CA THR A 224 21.63 -7.47 7.35
C THR A 224 21.80 -6.01 7.79
N THR A 225 23.01 -5.65 8.16
CA THR A 225 23.44 -4.26 8.37
C THR A 225 24.55 -3.94 7.38
N ILE A 226 24.48 -2.76 6.77
CA ILE A 226 25.50 -2.27 5.84
C ILE A 226 26.15 -1.03 6.44
N ARG A 227 27.48 -1.03 6.48
CA ARG A 227 28.28 0.10 6.94
C ARG A 227 29.28 0.51 5.86
N GLU A 228 29.24 1.78 5.46
CA GLU A 228 30.30 2.35 4.61
C GLU A 228 31.52 2.67 5.46
N ILE A 229 32.67 2.20 5.02
CA ILE A 229 33.98 2.47 5.61
C ILE A 229 34.68 3.50 4.73
N LEU A 230 34.78 4.73 5.25
CA LEU A 230 35.41 5.84 4.55
C LEU A 230 36.93 5.63 4.42
N PRO A 231 37.56 6.10 3.33
CA PRO A 231 39.00 6.03 3.17
C PRO A 231 39.72 6.84 4.27
N LYS A 232 40.88 6.36 4.72
CA LYS A 232 41.68 7.03 5.76
C LYS A 232 42.26 8.38 5.29
N SER A 233 42.51 8.53 3.98
CA SER A 233 43.00 9.78 3.39
C SER A 233 41.83 10.62 2.87
N GLY A 234 41.79 11.88 3.30
CA GLY A 234 40.70 12.83 3.07
C GLY A 234 40.58 13.35 1.65
N LEU A 235 40.36 12.47 0.67
CA LEU A 235 39.90 12.89 -0.66
C LEU A 235 38.57 13.62 -0.51
N THR A 236 38.60 14.93 -0.75
CA THR A 236 37.47 15.86 -0.68
C THR A 236 36.61 15.71 -1.92
N GLY A 237 35.78 14.67 -1.96
CA GLY A 237 34.76 14.52 -3.00
C GLY A 237 33.54 13.82 -2.42
N LEU A 238 32.39 14.49 -2.44
CA LEU A 238 31.10 13.84 -2.18
C LEU A 238 30.61 13.26 -3.52
N ALA A 239 30.50 11.94 -3.59
CA ALA A 239 29.81 11.26 -4.67
C ALA A 239 28.33 11.12 -4.25
N ALA A 240 27.61 12.24 -4.26
CA ALA A 240 26.18 12.23 -3.96
C ALA A 240 25.41 11.68 -5.16
N PHE A 241 24.65 10.61 -4.95
CA PHE A 241 23.60 10.16 -5.86
C PHE A 241 22.26 10.29 -5.12
N GLY A 242 21.36 11.05 -5.72
CA GLY A 242 19.96 11.10 -5.33
C GLY A 242 19.11 10.65 -6.50
N SER A 243 18.16 9.76 -6.23
CA SER A 243 17.02 9.58 -7.09
C SER A 243 15.87 10.40 -6.53
N SER A 244 15.06 11.00 -7.41
CA SER A 244 13.74 11.50 -7.00
C SER A 244 12.76 10.35 -6.74
N SER A 245 13.11 9.10 -7.04
CA SER A 245 12.26 7.94 -6.79
C SER A 245 12.06 7.70 -5.31
N SER A 246 10.83 7.87 -4.83
CA SER A 246 10.43 7.46 -3.48
C SER A 246 9.91 6.03 -3.50
N MET A 247 10.33 5.23 -2.51
CA MET A 247 9.91 3.85 -2.35
C MET A 247 9.45 3.56 -0.93
N HIS A 248 8.53 2.63 -0.81
CA HIS A 248 8.09 2.05 0.44
C HIS A 248 8.30 0.55 0.38
N VAL A 249 8.96 -0.01 1.38
CA VAL A 249 9.02 -1.44 1.60
C VAL A 249 8.86 -1.69 3.09
N LEU A 250 7.94 -2.57 3.44
CA LEU A 250 7.82 -3.14 4.78
C LEU A 250 7.81 -4.65 4.68
N VAL A 251 8.57 -5.30 5.54
CA VAL A 251 8.52 -6.75 5.70
C VAL A 251 8.44 -7.06 7.19
N ARG A 252 7.41 -7.79 7.57
CA ARG A 252 7.23 -8.37 8.91
C ARG A 252 7.19 -9.88 8.78
N LEU A 253 8.00 -10.57 9.57
CA LEU A 253 7.87 -12.01 9.79
C LEU A 253 7.44 -12.26 11.22
N GLU A 254 6.55 -13.22 11.41
CA GLU A 254 6.08 -13.67 12.71
C GLU A 254 6.08 -15.20 12.74
N ASP A 255 6.64 -15.76 13.81
CA ASP A 255 6.74 -17.21 13.99
C ASP A 255 5.56 -17.77 14.80
N ALA A 256 5.46 -19.11 14.89
CA ALA A 256 4.35 -19.76 15.59
C ALA A 256 4.23 -19.43 17.09
N ALA A 257 5.28 -18.85 17.71
CA ALA A 257 5.23 -18.39 19.09
C ALA A 257 4.84 -16.90 19.21
N GLY A 258 4.52 -16.24 18.10
CA GLY A 258 4.18 -14.82 18.05
C GLY A 258 5.40 -13.89 18.12
N ARG A 259 6.63 -14.39 17.99
CA ARG A 259 7.82 -13.53 17.89
C ARG A 259 7.86 -12.93 16.51
N ALA A 260 8.12 -11.63 16.43
CA ALA A 260 8.14 -10.93 15.16
C ALA A 260 9.43 -10.14 14.95
N VAL A 261 9.87 -10.06 13.69
CA VAL A 261 10.84 -9.08 13.22
C VAL A 261 10.16 -8.24 12.15
N GLU A 262 10.25 -6.93 12.29
CA GLU A 262 9.71 -5.99 11.31
C GLU A 262 10.79 -4.99 10.91
N LYS A 263 10.91 -4.77 9.60
CA LYS A 263 11.78 -3.75 9.03
C LYS A 263 10.99 -2.99 7.98
N LYS A 264 11.25 -1.68 7.90
CA LYS A 264 10.59 -0.80 6.95
C LYS A 264 11.51 0.32 6.47
N TYR A 265 11.22 0.81 5.28
CA TYR A 265 11.83 1.99 4.70
C TYR A 265 10.80 2.76 3.88
N SER A 266 10.74 4.07 4.07
CA SER A 266 9.79 4.98 3.42
C SER A 266 10.47 6.31 3.11
N ASP A 267 11.25 6.37 2.03
CA ASP A 267 11.88 7.61 1.60
C ASP A 267 12.32 7.55 0.13
N SER A 268 12.96 8.60 -0.33
CA SER A 268 13.68 8.68 -1.59
C SER A 268 14.88 7.74 -1.59
N ILE A 269 15.15 7.15 -2.74
CA ILE A 269 16.34 6.32 -2.96
C ILE A 269 17.54 7.26 -3.09
N GLY A 270 18.37 7.30 -2.07
CA GLY A 270 19.55 8.15 -2.02
C GLY A 270 20.71 7.48 -1.30
N SER A 271 21.90 8.06 -1.42
CA SER A 271 23.13 7.50 -0.87
C SER A 271 23.05 7.20 0.64
N ASP A 272 22.37 8.06 1.40
CA ASP A 272 22.35 8.04 2.86
C ASP A 272 21.36 7.00 3.42
N GLY A 273 20.44 6.48 2.60
CA GLY A 273 19.45 5.49 2.98
C GLY A 273 19.81 4.04 2.61
N GLN A 274 20.86 3.83 1.83
CA GLN A 274 21.22 2.53 1.23
C GLN A 274 21.33 1.40 2.23
N GLY A 275 21.94 1.67 3.39
CA GLY A 275 22.09 0.65 4.43
C GLY A 275 20.78 0.16 5.02
N ARG A 276 19.71 0.95 4.93
CA ARG A 276 18.35 0.57 5.35
C ARG A 276 17.56 -0.07 4.22
N TYR A 277 17.58 0.51 3.02
CA TYR A 277 16.65 0.09 1.96
C TYR A 277 17.16 -1.10 1.14
N LEU A 278 18.48 -1.27 0.93
CA LEU A 278 18.99 -2.36 0.07
C LEU A 278 18.67 -3.76 0.65
N PRO A 279 18.88 -4.03 1.95
CA PRO A 279 18.47 -5.32 2.51
C PRO A 279 16.97 -5.56 2.42
N LEU A 280 16.17 -4.52 2.66
CA LEU A 280 14.72 -4.58 2.54
C LEU A 280 14.26 -4.84 1.11
N GLN A 281 14.89 -4.20 0.12
CA GLN A 281 14.63 -4.44 -1.29
C GLN A 281 14.97 -5.88 -1.68
N ARG A 282 16.06 -6.44 -1.14
CA ARG A 282 16.43 -7.84 -1.34
C ARG A 282 15.40 -8.79 -0.73
N ALA A 283 14.93 -8.52 0.49
CA ALA A 283 13.86 -9.29 1.13
C ALA A 283 12.55 -9.21 0.32
N GLY A 284 12.15 -7.99 -0.06
CA GLY A 284 10.97 -7.73 -0.88
C GLY A 284 11.03 -8.42 -2.23
N ALA A 285 12.19 -8.47 -2.90
CA ALA A 285 12.36 -9.17 -4.17
C ALA A 285 12.19 -10.69 -4.07
N GLU A 286 12.55 -11.31 -2.95
CA GLU A 286 12.30 -12.74 -2.72
C GLU A 286 10.82 -13.03 -2.45
N ILE A 287 10.15 -12.12 -1.74
CA ILE A 287 8.70 -12.21 -1.48
C ILE A 287 7.91 -11.92 -2.74
N GLY A 288 8.30 -10.91 -3.53
CA GLY A 288 7.69 -10.57 -4.81
C GLY A 288 7.65 -11.76 -5.77
N GLN A 289 8.69 -12.60 -5.80
CA GLN A 289 8.67 -13.84 -6.60
C GLN A 289 7.54 -14.83 -6.24
N LEU A 290 7.01 -14.75 -5.01
CA LEU A 290 5.84 -15.52 -4.57
C LEU A 290 4.54 -14.83 -4.97
N VAL A 291 4.48 -13.49 -4.82
CA VAL A 291 3.27 -12.67 -4.99
C VAL A 291 2.99 -12.30 -6.45
N ASP A 292 4.01 -11.97 -7.24
CA ASP A 292 3.90 -11.46 -8.62
C ASP A 292 3.20 -12.43 -9.58
N LYS A 293 3.17 -13.72 -9.22
CA LYS A 293 2.53 -14.78 -10.01
C LYS A 293 1.06 -14.99 -9.65
N LEU A 294 0.57 -14.34 -8.61
CA LEU A 294 -0.80 -14.52 -8.13
C LEU A 294 -1.77 -13.62 -8.89
N SER A 295 -3.00 -14.11 -9.03
CA SER A 295 -4.06 -13.39 -9.74
C SER A 295 -4.72 -12.36 -8.83
N TRP A 296 -4.59 -11.09 -9.22
CA TRP A 296 -5.29 -9.97 -8.61
C TRP A 296 -6.63 -9.76 -9.30
N GLN A 297 -7.68 -9.56 -8.49
CA GLN A 297 -9.05 -9.45 -8.97
C GLN A 297 -9.63 -8.09 -8.64
N GLU A 298 -10.50 -7.58 -9.52
CA GLU A 298 -11.36 -6.45 -9.18
C GLU A 298 -12.44 -6.91 -8.21
N GLY A 299 -12.73 -6.11 -7.19
CA GLY A 299 -13.79 -6.39 -6.24
C GLY A 299 -13.63 -5.61 -4.95
N PRO A 300 -14.66 -5.55 -4.11
CA PRO A 300 -14.59 -4.86 -2.82
C PRO A 300 -13.65 -5.59 -1.86
N ALA A 301 -12.99 -4.84 -0.98
CA ALA A 301 -12.36 -5.42 0.20
C ALA A 301 -13.43 -5.93 1.16
N SER A 302 -13.27 -7.16 1.65
CA SER A 302 -14.22 -7.76 2.59
C SER A 302 -13.53 -8.75 3.52
N GLY A 303 -14.15 -9.00 4.69
CA GLY A 303 -13.64 -9.93 5.69
C GLY A 303 -12.16 -9.67 6.02
N ASP A 304 -11.34 -10.71 5.92
CA ASP A 304 -9.93 -10.64 6.30
C ASP A 304 -9.08 -9.67 5.48
N VAL A 305 -9.45 -9.37 4.22
CA VAL A 305 -8.72 -8.39 3.39
C VAL A 305 -8.92 -6.99 3.94
N LEU A 306 -10.17 -6.65 4.30
CA LEU A 306 -10.49 -5.35 4.89
C LEU A 306 -9.85 -5.22 6.28
N LYS A 307 -9.91 -6.29 7.08
CA LYS A 307 -9.23 -6.35 8.38
C LYS A 307 -7.72 -6.15 8.26
N LEU A 308 -7.06 -6.86 7.34
CA LEU A 308 -5.64 -6.67 7.05
C LEU A 308 -5.34 -5.20 6.75
N PHE A 309 -6.12 -4.59 5.85
CA PHE A 309 -5.93 -3.20 5.49
C PHE A 309 -6.09 -2.25 6.68
N GLU A 310 -7.15 -2.42 7.50
CA GLU A 310 -7.39 -1.60 8.69
C GLU A 310 -6.23 -1.71 9.69
N GLU A 311 -5.72 -2.92 9.95
CA GLU A 311 -4.56 -3.14 10.84
C GLU A 311 -3.31 -2.39 10.33
N ARG A 312 -3.02 -2.50 9.04
CA ARG A 312 -1.84 -1.87 8.44
C ARG A 312 -1.98 -0.36 8.33
N PHE A 313 -3.17 0.15 8.03
CA PHE A 313 -3.48 1.57 8.05
C PHE A 313 -3.18 2.18 9.42
N LEU A 314 -3.69 1.58 10.50
CA LEU A 314 -3.49 2.11 11.86
C LEU A 314 -2.01 2.10 12.25
N ALA A 315 -1.28 1.03 11.94
CA ALA A 315 0.16 0.95 12.15
C ALA A 315 0.89 2.06 11.35
N ALA A 316 0.57 2.22 10.07
CA ALA A 316 1.17 3.24 9.22
C ALA A 316 0.89 4.66 9.72
N MET A 317 -0.30 4.95 10.27
CA MET A 317 -0.64 6.28 10.77
C MET A 317 0.22 6.72 11.97
N VAL A 318 0.55 5.79 12.88
CA VAL A 318 1.45 6.04 14.01
C VAL A 318 2.88 6.29 13.51
N GLU A 319 3.30 5.54 12.50
CA GLU A 319 4.69 5.45 12.08
C GLU A 319 5.11 6.47 11.00
N SER A 320 4.17 6.97 10.22
CA SER A 320 4.38 7.87 9.06
C SER A 320 4.79 9.31 9.42
N ALA A 321 5.36 9.52 10.61
CA ALA A 321 5.98 10.79 11.00
C ALA A 321 7.34 11.03 10.32
N GLU A 322 7.92 10.04 9.62
CA GLU A 322 9.17 10.24 8.86
C GLU A 322 8.98 11.29 7.73
N PRO A 323 9.83 12.33 7.62
CA PRO A 323 9.65 13.42 6.66
C PRO A 323 9.59 13.02 5.17
N GLY A 324 10.15 11.87 4.82
CA GLY A 324 10.15 11.29 3.46
C GLY A 324 8.95 10.38 3.16
N ALA A 325 8.17 9.99 4.17
CA ALA A 325 7.09 9.02 4.07
C ALA A 325 5.72 9.67 3.76
N TRP A 326 5.69 10.96 3.42
CA TRP A 326 4.43 11.71 3.34
C TRP A 326 3.42 11.12 2.35
N TRP A 327 3.91 10.59 1.23
CA TRP A 327 3.10 9.99 0.17
C TRP A 327 2.55 8.61 0.57
N VAL A 328 3.23 7.88 1.47
CA VAL A 328 2.77 6.57 1.97
C VAL A 328 1.46 6.75 2.72
N ARG A 329 1.34 7.80 3.53
CA ARG A 329 0.08 8.14 4.22
C ARG A 329 -1.01 8.49 3.22
N ALA A 330 -0.71 9.28 2.19
CA ALA A 330 -1.67 9.63 1.16
C ALA A 330 -2.17 8.37 0.41
N ALA A 331 -1.27 7.44 0.07
CA ALA A 331 -1.63 6.17 -0.54
C ALA A 331 -2.50 5.30 0.38
N HIS A 332 -2.20 5.24 1.69
CA HIS A 332 -3.06 4.57 2.66
C HIS A 332 -4.45 5.20 2.75
N LEU A 333 -4.55 6.54 2.76
CA LEU A 333 -5.82 7.26 2.76
C LEU A 333 -6.63 6.99 1.48
N GLN A 334 -5.98 7.00 0.33
CA GLN A 334 -6.61 6.68 -0.95
C GLN A 334 -7.10 5.22 -0.96
N LEU A 335 -6.28 4.29 -0.50
CA LEU A 335 -6.66 2.89 -0.39
C LEU A 335 -7.83 2.68 0.58
N ALA A 336 -7.94 3.48 1.65
CA ALA A 336 -9.09 3.43 2.56
C ALA A 336 -10.41 3.81 1.89
N SER A 337 -10.39 4.84 1.03
CA SER A 337 -11.54 5.21 0.20
C SER A 337 -11.92 4.07 -0.73
N LEU A 338 -10.96 3.55 -1.51
CA LEU A 338 -11.19 2.46 -2.46
C LEU A 338 -11.68 1.17 -1.80
N ALA A 339 -11.17 0.86 -0.60
CA ALA A 339 -11.57 -0.30 0.18
C ALA A 339 -12.94 -0.16 0.85
N GLY A 340 -13.50 1.05 0.92
CA GLY A 340 -14.73 1.32 1.66
C GLY A 340 -14.57 1.16 3.19
N ALA A 341 -13.38 1.43 3.72
CA ALA A 341 -13.00 1.17 5.12
C ALA A 341 -13.60 2.20 6.11
N ARG A 342 -14.95 2.23 6.23
CA ARG A 342 -15.68 3.19 7.08
C ARG A 342 -15.29 3.11 8.57
N ALA A 343 -14.77 1.97 9.04
CA ALA A 343 -14.30 1.83 10.41
C ALA A 343 -13.10 2.74 10.74
N LEU A 344 -12.35 3.19 9.72
CA LEU A 344 -11.19 4.08 9.87
C LEU A 344 -11.54 5.56 10.01
N VAL A 345 -12.81 5.96 9.79
CA VAL A 345 -13.23 7.37 9.85
C VAL A 345 -12.81 8.04 11.18
N PRO A 346 -13.04 7.44 12.37
CA PRO A 346 -12.58 8.04 13.63
C PRO A 346 -11.07 8.31 13.67
N SER A 347 -10.24 7.36 13.21
CA SER A 347 -8.78 7.51 13.20
C SER A 347 -8.31 8.58 12.22
N ILE A 348 -8.99 8.73 11.08
CA ILE A 348 -8.70 9.80 10.11
C ILE A 348 -9.07 11.18 10.70
N LEU A 349 -10.20 11.27 11.42
CA LEU A 349 -10.62 12.51 12.09
C LEU A 349 -9.68 12.91 13.22
N GLU A 350 -9.23 11.95 14.03
CA GLU A 350 -8.25 12.17 15.10
C GLU A 350 -6.96 12.79 14.52
N TRP A 351 -6.45 12.22 13.44
CA TRP A 351 -5.29 12.76 12.75
C TRP A 351 -5.55 14.14 12.14
N LEU A 352 -6.71 14.34 11.50
CA LEU A 352 -7.07 15.60 10.84
C LEU A 352 -7.22 16.76 11.85
N GLY A 353 -7.64 16.44 13.08
CA GLY A 353 -7.74 17.37 14.20
C GLY A 353 -6.43 17.63 14.94
N ALA A 354 -5.36 16.88 14.63
CA ALA A 354 -4.07 17.07 15.28
C ALA A 354 -3.44 18.43 14.92
N PRO A 355 -2.65 19.04 15.82
CA PRO A 355 -1.94 20.27 15.51
C PRO A 355 -1.06 20.10 14.28
N ARG A 356 -1.12 21.09 13.39
CA ARG A 356 -0.24 21.15 12.22
C ARG A 356 1.22 21.16 12.68
N PRO A 357 2.09 20.28 12.15
CA PRO A 357 3.51 20.27 12.51
C PRO A 357 4.19 21.57 12.04
N GLU A 358 5.11 22.08 12.86
CA GLU A 358 6.00 23.17 12.47
C GLU A 358 6.93 22.70 11.34
N GLY A 359 7.05 23.46 10.26
CA GLY A 359 7.91 23.12 9.12
C GLY A 359 7.16 22.76 7.84
N ARG A 360 7.48 21.60 7.21
CA ARG A 360 7.13 21.20 5.82
C ARG A 360 5.62 21.32 5.50
N ILE A 361 5.21 22.52 5.11
CA ILE A 361 3.85 22.94 4.83
C ILE A 361 3.18 22.06 3.76
N ASP A 362 3.89 21.83 2.65
CA ASP A 362 3.32 21.20 1.46
C ASP A 362 2.95 19.72 1.70
N ALA A 363 3.77 19.00 2.46
CA ALA A 363 3.52 17.59 2.78
C ALA A 363 2.27 17.44 3.66
N TRP A 364 2.13 18.32 4.67
CA TRP A 364 0.94 18.36 5.51
C TRP A 364 -0.31 18.69 4.71
N GLN A 365 -0.26 19.71 3.85
CA GLN A 365 -1.40 20.12 3.03
C GLN A 365 -1.87 18.99 2.11
N ARG A 366 -0.95 18.29 1.43
CA ARG A 366 -1.29 17.13 0.59
C ARG A 366 -1.96 16.00 1.38
N GLN A 367 -1.49 15.74 2.60
CA GLN A 367 -2.12 14.74 3.46
C GLN A 367 -3.51 15.19 3.94
N GLN A 368 -3.69 16.48 4.24
CA GLN A 368 -4.98 17.05 4.61
C GLN A 368 -5.98 16.97 3.46
N GLU A 369 -5.54 17.26 2.23
CA GLU A 369 -6.32 17.10 1.00
C GLU A 369 -6.74 15.64 0.80
N ALA A 370 -5.80 14.69 0.90
CA ALA A 370 -6.08 13.26 0.80
C ALA A 370 -7.07 12.79 1.88
N ALA A 371 -6.87 13.18 3.14
CA ALA A 371 -7.74 12.78 4.24
C ALA A 371 -9.17 13.32 4.07
N THR A 372 -9.30 14.58 3.66
CA THR A 372 -10.60 15.21 3.39
C THR A 372 -11.32 14.54 2.22
N ALA A 373 -10.59 14.16 1.17
CA ALA A 373 -11.15 13.40 0.05
C ALA A 373 -11.64 12.01 0.50
N THR A 374 -10.80 11.27 1.24
CA THR A 374 -11.15 9.95 1.78
C THR A 374 -12.37 10.03 2.69
N LEU A 375 -12.46 11.02 3.57
CA LEU A 375 -13.64 11.21 4.43
C LEU A 375 -14.90 11.49 3.60
N ALA A 376 -14.80 12.29 2.53
CA ALA A 376 -15.94 12.54 1.66
C ALA A 376 -16.46 11.26 1.01
N ASP A 377 -15.54 10.41 0.54
CA ASP A 377 -15.89 9.13 -0.08
C ASP A 377 -16.48 8.14 0.92
N LEU A 378 -15.90 8.01 2.12
CA LEU A 378 -16.35 7.08 3.16
C LEU A 378 -17.68 7.49 3.83
N THR A 379 -17.98 8.79 3.87
CA THR A 379 -19.18 9.31 4.55
C THR A 379 -20.31 9.69 3.59
N GLY A 380 -20.01 9.92 2.31
CA GLY A 380 -20.96 10.46 1.33
C GLY A 380 -21.35 11.92 1.61
N TRP A 381 -20.54 12.65 2.37
CA TRP A 381 -20.70 14.08 2.64
C TRP A 381 -19.42 14.83 2.26
N ASP A 382 -19.52 15.82 1.37
CA ASP A 382 -18.38 16.57 0.86
C ASP A 382 -18.45 18.06 1.26
N PRO A 383 -17.84 18.47 2.39
CA PRO A 383 -17.77 19.87 2.80
C PRO A 383 -16.73 20.69 2.00
N ARG A 384 -16.01 20.10 1.02
CA ARG A 384 -15.10 20.86 0.14
C ARG A 384 -15.87 21.72 -0.87
N LYS A 385 -17.17 21.51 -1.01
CA LYS A 385 -18.05 22.30 -1.87
C LYS A 385 -19.08 23.04 -1.02
N ASP A 386 -19.38 24.28 -1.37
CA ASP A 386 -20.50 25.01 -0.77
C ASP A 386 -21.86 24.55 -1.35
N GLU A 387 -22.96 25.14 -0.89
CA GLU A 387 -24.32 24.81 -1.35
C GLU A 387 -24.53 25.08 -2.86
N LYS A 388 -23.69 25.92 -3.46
CA LYS A 388 -23.70 26.24 -4.90
C LYS A 388 -22.71 25.38 -5.69
N GLY A 389 -22.01 24.45 -5.03
CA GLY A 389 -21.02 23.57 -5.63
C GLY A 389 -19.63 24.20 -5.81
N ALA A 390 -19.40 25.42 -5.34
CA ALA A 390 -18.11 26.10 -5.45
C ALA A 390 -17.09 25.52 -4.46
N ALA A 391 -15.83 25.44 -4.87
CA ALA A 391 -14.76 24.91 -4.03
C ALA A 391 -14.50 25.80 -2.80
N ARG A 392 -14.28 25.15 -1.65
CA ARG A 392 -13.95 25.79 -0.37
C ARG A 392 -12.48 25.51 0.00
N PRO A 393 -11.85 26.36 0.82
CA PRO A 393 -10.51 26.08 1.36
C PRO A 393 -10.47 24.75 2.12
N ILE A 394 -9.39 23.99 1.93
CA ILE A 394 -9.28 22.63 2.48
C ILE A 394 -9.29 22.64 4.01
N GLU A 395 -8.72 23.66 4.64
CA GLU A 395 -8.70 23.82 6.09
C GLU A 395 -10.10 24.05 6.66
N ALA A 396 -10.98 24.72 5.91
CA ALA A 396 -12.37 24.91 6.32
C ALA A 396 -13.16 23.60 6.22
N ALA A 397 -12.99 22.85 5.13
CA ALA A 397 -13.60 21.54 4.95
C ALA A 397 -13.14 20.53 6.02
N ALA A 398 -11.84 20.54 6.35
CA ALA A 398 -11.28 19.69 7.40
C ALA A 398 -11.86 20.00 8.78
N ARG A 399 -12.01 21.28 9.15
CA ARG A 399 -12.66 21.67 10.41
C ARG A 399 -14.12 21.24 10.46
N ASP A 400 -14.85 21.37 9.36
CA ASP A 400 -16.25 20.94 9.29
C ASP A 400 -16.37 19.42 9.48
N PHE A 401 -15.47 18.62 8.90
CA PHE A 401 -15.41 17.18 9.14
C PHE A 401 -15.18 16.84 10.60
N VAL A 402 -14.18 17.45 11.24
CA VAL A 402 -13.89 17.21 12.68
C VAL A 402 -15.09 17.61 13.54
N ALA A 403 -15.71 18.76 13.28
CA ALA A 403 -16.84 19.26 14.04
C ALA A 403 -18.11 18.41 13.86
N GLU A 404 -18.41 17.96 12.64
CA GLU A 404 -19.63 17.22 12.36
C GLU A 404 -19.48 15.73 12.61
N CYS A 405 -18.43 15.10 12.09
CA CYS A 405 -18.24 13.66 12.24
C CYS A 405 -17.72 13.28 13.63
N GLY A 406 -17.02 14.19 14.33
CA GLY A 406 -16.57 13.97 15.71
C GLY A 406 -17.71 13.86 16.71
N LYS A 407 -18.93 14.29 16.36
CA LYS A 407 -20.15 14.07 17.16
C LYS A 407 -20.62 12.62 17.12
N VAL A 408 -20.20 11.84 16.12
CA VAL A 408 -20.52 10.41 16.05
C VAL A 408 -19.65 9.71 17.09
N SER A 409 -20.24 9.39 18.24
CA SER A 409 -19.53 8.65 19.29
C SER A 409 -18.99 7.36 18.68
N PRO A 410 -17.68 7.05 18.86
CA PRO A 410 -17.20 5.73 18.51
C PRO A 410 -18.00 4.70 19.33
N PRO A 411 -18.32 3.53 18.77
CA PRO A 411 -18.88 2.44 19.57
C PRO A 411 -17.96 2.21 20.77
N ALA A 412 -18.55 2.04 21.96
CA ALA A 412 -17.79 1.75 23.18
C ALA A 412 -16.85 0.56 22.90
N ARG A 413 -15.54 0.77 23.16
CA ARG A 413 -14.50 -0.23 22.91
C ARG A 413 -14.59 -1.41 23.88
#